data_AF-D7A831-F1
#
_entry.id   AF-D7A831-F1
#
_cell.length_a   1.000
_cell.length_b   1.000
_cell.length_c   1.000
_cell.angle_alpha   90.00
_cell.angle_beta   90.00
_cell.angle_gamma   90.00
#
_symmetry.space_group_name_H-M   'P 1'
#
loop_
_entity.id
_entity.type
_entity.pdbx_description
1 polymer ?
#
loop_
_entity_poly.entity_id
_entity_poly.type
_entity_poly.pdbx_seq_one_letter_code
_entity_poly.pdbx_strand_id
1 'polypeptide(L)'
;MSYISSRRNGGSPAFRGVAGRYPALAQRRQIRSILNAPIRYSMYYLSATFIIFILGPLASDVDNMFTLVSFVASSYIAFYIGYLTCTNSHVSEFDGSKLNTYESARGNVLILLSGAAYFVIFGLNQLYEYGARDLGGVIQTIFDAGSAYKQKFDVYQIQALTGRVSLVGQVLVISSLFYGAFIPLAVLLWSKVSMLIKLKIIFAVFVFQVSFLYIGTMKGIGDTFLFAVAGGAILVGKSRLNVAFDGVRPGNSSMRYLKLFIVIFALAIFIYMVDNQIKRAVEFGIVYSRIVGDVSRTFVNYLFGSDIAFGIYSVLAYPTHGYFGLSRSLAQPFEFAYGAGLSPAMESYRFQFLGGDNQMLLTFPYRAEIATGWPAGQFWSTAFPWLASDMSFLLVPVFMFLMGLLFARVWITCLQRDSLLAMVALGQIMIFVAYLPANNQVLMQRQGFWIVVTLLSLWFAGLFRRKRARA
;
A
#
# COMPACT_ATOMS: atom_id res chain seq x y z
N MET A 1 2.47 -60.20 21.71
CA MET A 1 1.02 -59.98 21.77
C MET A 1 0.56 -59.39 20.45
N SER A 2 -0.39 -60.08 19.83
CA SER A 2 -0.82 -59.99 18.42
C SER A 2 -1.90 -58.92 18.24
N TYR A 3 -1.85 -58.15 17.15
CA TYR A 3 -3.04 -57.57 16.47
C TYR A 3 -2.74 -57.26 14.99
N ILE A 4 -2.78 -58.31 14.17
CA ILE A 4 -3.72 -58.53 13.05
C ILE A 4 -4.15 -57.34 12.16
N SER A 5 -3.71 -57.43 10.89
CA SER A 5 -4.48 -57.34 9.61
C SER A 5 -5.21 -56.04 9.24
N SER A 6 -4.78 -55.34 8.19
CA SER A 6 -5.21 -55.51 6.78
C SER A 6 -6.68 -55.17 6.49
N ARG A 7 -6.93 -53.99 5.91
CA ARG A 7 -7.98 -53.77 4.91
C ARG A 7 -7.43 -52.96 3.74
N ARG A 8 -7.00 -53.68 2.71
CA ARG A 8 -6.92 -53.18 1.34
C ARG A 8 -8.35 -53.04 0.82
N ASN A 9 -8.86 -51.82 0.70
CA ASN A 9 -10.00 -51.53 -0.17
C ASN A 9 -9.47 -51.09 -1.52
N GLY A 10 -9.33 -52.07 -2.42
CA GLY A 10 -9.13 -51.84 -3.85
C GLY A 10 -10.45 -51.38 -4.47
N GLY A 11 -10.72 -50.08 -4.39
CA GLY A 11 -11.72 -49.41 -5.22
C GLY A 11 -11.02 -48.80 -6.42
N SER A 12 -11.12 -49.45 -7.57
CA SER A 12 -10.63 -48.92 -8.86
C SER A 12 -11.25 -47.54 -9.12
N PRO A 13 -10.48 -46.47 -9.36
CA PRO A 13 -11.05 -45.19 -9.76
C PRO A 13 -11.57 -45.35 -11.19
N ALA A 14 -12.85 -45.67 -11.30
CA ALA A 14 -13.60 -45.62 -12.55
C ALA A 14 -13.34 -44.28 -13.24
N PHE A 15 -12.94 -44.38 -14.51
CA PHE A 15 -12.80 -43.30 -15.48
C PHE A 15 -13.73 -42.12 -15.20
N ARG A 16 -13.18 -41.03 -14.65
CA ARG A 16 -13.81 -39.71 -14.75
C ARG A 16 -13.74 -39.30 -16.21
N GLY A 17 -14.84 -39.56 -16.92
CA GLY A 17 -15.06 -39.15 -18.29
C GLY A 17 -14.77 -37.66 -18.46
N VAL A 18 -14.21 -37.35 -19.63
CA VAL A 18 -13.77 -36.03 -20.13
C VAL A 18 -14.98 -35.14 -20.45
N ALA A 19 -15.90 -34.98 -19.50
CA ALA A 19 -17.10 -34.14 -19.61
C ALA A 19 -17.04 -33.06 -18.51
N GLY A 20 -16.84 -31.77 -18.77
CA GLY A 20 -16.50 -31.06 -19.99
C GLY A 20 -15.64 -29.85 -19.59
N ARG A 21 -14.69 -29.45 -20.45
CA ARG A 21 -13.67 -28.42 -20.17
C ARG A 21 -14.21 -26.99 -20.01
N TYR A 22 -15.52 -26.78 -20.03
CA TYR A 22 -16.10 -25.46 -19.89
C TYR A 22 -16.84 -25.31 -18.56
N PRO A 23 -16.43 -24.37 -17.69
CA PRO A 23 -17.18 -24.05 -16.50
C PRO A 23 -18.59 -23.60 -16.90
N ALA A 24 -19.61 -24.10 -16.17
CA ALA A 24 -20.99 -23.68 -16.35
C ALA A 24 -21.10 -22.14 -16.27
N LEU A 25 -22.10 -21.53 -16.93
CA LEU A 25 -22.27 -20.06 -16.97
C LEU A 25 -22.26 -19.42 -15.56
N ALA A 26 -22.87 -20.09 -14.57
CA ALA A 26 -22.86 -19.67 -13.18
C ALA A 26 -21.44 -19.63 -12.58
N GLN A 27 -20.63 -20.64 -12.86
CA GLN A 27 -19.24 -20.74 -12.40
C GLN A 27 -18.37 -19.64 -13.05
N ARG A 28 -18.54 -19.37 -14.36
CA ARG A 28 -17.85 -18.25 -15.04
C ARG A 28 -18.18 -16.90 -14.41
N ARG A 29 -19.45 -16.67 -14.06
CA ARG A 29 -19.89 -15.44 -13.38
C ARG A 29 -19.23 -15.30 -12.01
N GLN A 30 -19.12 -16.39 -11.25
CA GLN A 30 -18.44 -16.40 -9.95
C GLN A 30 -16.94 -16.12 -10.08
N ILE A 31 -16.24 -16.80 -10.99
CA ILE A 31 -14.82 -16.57 -11.28
C ILE A 31 -14.58 -15.11 -11.67
N ARG A 32 -15.37 -14.58 -12.63
CA ARG A 32 -15.27 -13.18 -13.05
C ARG A 32 -15.48 -12.21 -11.88
N SER A 33 -16.43 -12.49 -10.99
CA SER A 33 -16.66 -11.66 -9.80
C SER A 33 -15.46 -11.66 -8.85
N ILE A 34 -14.80 -12.81 -8.67
CA ILE A 34 -13.58 -12.94 -7.85
C ILE A 34 -12.40 -12.21 -8.51
N LEU A 35 -12.20 -12.40 -9.81
CA LEU A 35 -11.12 -11.75 -10.55
C LEU A 35 -11.30 -10.23 -10.59
N ASN A 36 -12.52 -9.72 -10.69
CA ASN A 36 -12.80 -8.27 -10.72
C ASN A 36 -12.96 -7.65 -9.32
N ALA A 37 -12.81 -8.42 -8.24
CA ALA A 37 -12.97 -7.90 -6.89
C ALA A 37 -11.96 -6.78 -6.55
N PRO A 38 -10.64 -6.92 -6.81
CA PRO A 38 -9.68 -5.88 -6.44
C PRO A 38 -9.98 -4.54 -7.13
N ILE A 39 -10.20 -4.54 -8.45
CA ILE A 39 -10.51 -3.29 -9.16
C ILE A 39 -11.81 -2.65 -8.67
N ARG A 40 -12.84 -3.43 -8.34
CA ARG A 40 -14.09 -2.88 -7.80
C ARG A 40 -13.87 -2.13 -6.49
N TYR A 41 -13.14 -2.75 -5.54
CA TYR A 41 -12.84 -2.10 -4.27
C TYR A 41 -11.90 -0.90 -4.44
N SER A 42 -10.91 -1.00 -5.32
CA SER A 42 -10.03 0.13 -5.67
C SER A 42 -10.81 1.31 -6.23
N MET A 43 -11.73 1.09 -7.18
CA MET A 43 -12.54 2.16 -7.75
C MET A 43 -13.50 2.78 -6.72
N TYR A 44 -14.11 1.98 -5.85
CA TYR A 44 -14.92 2.53 -4.75
C TYR A 44 -14.10 3.40 -3.82
N TYR A 45 -12.90 2.95 -3.43
CA TYR A 45 -12.00 3.74 -2.60
C TYR A 45 -11.59 5.06 -3.29
N LEU A 46 -11.08 4.97 -4.52
CA LEU A 46 -10.60 6.12 -5.28
C LEU A 46 -11.72 7.14 -5.54
N SER A 47 -12.88 6.68 -6.01
CA SER A 47 -14.02 7.57 -6.24
C SER A 47 -14.55 8.15 -4.92
N ALA A 48 -14.58 7.39 -3.83
CA ALA A 48 -15.01 7.92 -2.52
C ALA A 48 -14.07 9.03 -2.04
N THR A 49 -12.75 8.85 -2.14
CA THR A 49 -11.79 9.91 -1.76
C THR A 49 -11.98 11.17 -2.62
N PHE A 50 -12.23 11.02 -3.92
CA PHE A 50 -12.46 12.17 -4.81
C PHE A 50 -13.81 12.85 -4.55
N ILE A 51 -14.86 12.11 -4.23
CA ILE A 51 -16.16 12.67 -3.84
C ILE A 51 -16.03 13.42 -2.51
N ILE A 52 -15.34 12.84 -1.52
CA ILE A 52 -15.07 13.51 -0.24
C ILE A 52 -14.29 14.81 -0.47
N PHE A 53 -13.33 14.83 -1.40
CA PHE A 53 -12.64 16.05 -1.80
C PHE A 53 -13.60 17.10 -2.36
N ILE A 54 -14.42 16.75 -3.35
CA ILE A 54 -15.37 17.67 -4.00
C ILE A 54 -16.37 18.26 -2.99
N LEU A 55 -16.81 17.45 -2.02
CA LEU A 55 -17.72 17.88 -0.96
C LEU A 55 -16.99 18.63 0.18
N GLY A 56 -15.65 18.61 0.18
CA GLY A 56 -14.82 19.21 1.21
C GLY A 56 -14.59 20.71 0.96
N PRO A 57 -14.19 21.47 2.00
CA PRO A 57 -14.03 22.92 1.87
C PRO A 57 -12.95 23.34 0.88
N LEU A 58 -11.88 22.55 0.70
CA LEU A 58 -10.82 22.86 -0.27
C LEU A 58 -11.28 22.88 -1.74
N ALA A 59 -12.41 22.27 -2.07
CA ALA A 59 -12.89 22.22 -3.45
C ALA A 59 -13.30 23.61 -3.99
N SER A 60 -13.73 24.53 -3.11
CA SER A 60 -14.08 25.91 -3.52
C SER A 60 -12.89 26.70 -4.06
N ASP A 61 -11.69 26.32 -3.65
CA ASP A 61 -10.46 27.05 -3.98
C ASP A 61 -9.80 26.52 -5.26
N VAL A 62 -10.42 25.56 -5.94
CA VAL A 62 -9.92 24.99 -7.20
C VAL A 62 -10.28 25.89 -8.37
N ASP A 63 -9.27 26.52 -8.99
CA ASP A 63 -9.47 27.48 -10.09
C ASP A 63 -10.20 26.87 -11.31
N ASN A 64 -9.90 25.61 -11.64
CA ASN A 64 -10.50 24.92 -12.79
C ASN A 64 -10.93 23.49 -12.42
N MET A 65 -12.12 23.39 -11.83
CA MET A 65 -12.70 22.10 -11.43
C MET A 65 -12.93 21.16 -12.61
N PHE A 66 -13.28 21.70 -13.79
CA PHE A 66 -13.54 20.89 -14.98
C PHE A 66 -12.28 20.11 -15.43
N THR A 67 -11.14 20.79 -15.50
CA THR A 67 -9.86 20.16 -15.86
C THR A 67 -9.47 19.10 -14.84
N LEU A 68 -9.61 19.39 -13.53
CA LEU A 68 -9.34 18.43 -12.47
C LEU A 68 -10.21 17.17 -12.59
N VAL A 69 -11.53 17.34 -12.70
CA VAL A 69 -12.49 16.23 -12.80
C VAL A 69 -12.23 15.40 -14.06
N SER A 70 -12.02 16.04 -15.21
CA SER A 70 -11.76 15.36 -16.48
C SER A 70 -10.47 14.54 -16.42
N PHE A 71 -9.41 15.09 -15.82
CA PHE A 71 -8.13 14.41 -15.66
C PHE A 71 -8.22 13.20 -14.70
N VAL A 72 -8.86 13.38 -13.54
CA VAL A 72 -9.03 12.29 -12.56
C VAL A 72 -9.93 11.18 -13.15
N ALA A 73 -11.05 11.55 -13.78
CA ALA A 73 -11.95 10.60 -14.41
C ALA A 73 -11.27 9.80 -15.52
N SER A 74 -10.54 10.46 -16.42
CA SER A 74 -9.82 9.77 -17.51
C SER A 74 -8.75 8.81 -16.98
N SER A 75 -8.00 9.20 -15.96
CA SER A 75 -6.99 8.36 -15.31
C SER A 75 -7.61 7.12 -14.64
N TYR A 76 -8.75 7.29 -13.94
CA TYR A 76 -9.47 6.19 -13.28
C TYR A 76 -10.15 5.25 -14.28
N ILE A 77 -10.74 5.79 -15.34
CA ILE A 77 -11.32 5.00 -16.44
C ILE A 77 -10.21 4.19 -17.12
N ALA A 78 -9.05 4.79 -17.41
CA ALA A 78 -7.94 4.09 -18.03
C ALA A 78 -7.43 2.93 -17.14
N PHE A 79 -7.26 3.17 -15.84
CA PHE A 79 -6.92 2.13 -14.86
C PHE A 79 -7.92 0.97 -14.86
N TYR A 80 -9.21 1.29 -14.85
CA TYR A 80 -10.30 0.31 -14.88
C TYR A 80 -10.31 -0.51 -16.17
N ILE A 81 -10.23 0.14 -17.34
CA ILE A 81 -10.21 -0.53 -18.65
C ILE A 81 -8.97 -1.43 -18.77
N GLY A 82 -7.80 -0.95 -18.35
CA GLY A 82 -6.58 -1.75 -18.33
C GLY A 82 -6.75 -3.03 -17.52
N TYR A 83 -7.32 -2.93 -16.33
CA TYR A 83 -7.60 -4.09 -15.48
C TYR A 83 -8.56 -5.08 -16.15
N LEU A 84 -9.69 -4.60 -16.67
CA LEU A 84 -10.72 -5.45 -17.30
C LEU A 84 -10.20 -6.15 -18.55
N THR A 85 -9.36 -5.47 -19.33
CA THR A 85 -8.77 -6.03 -20.55
C THR A 85 -7.99 -7.32 -20.23
N CYS A 86 -7.22 -7.31 -19.15
CA CYS A 86 -6.47 -8.48 -18.71
C CYS A 86 -7.37 -9.55 -18.03
N THR A 87 -8.34 -9.17 -17.20
CA THR A 87 -9.16 -10.20 -16.52
C THR A 87 -10.10 -10.93 -17.48
N ASN A 88 -10.69 -10.22 -18.44
CA ASN A 88 -11.63 -10.82 -19.39
C ASN A 88 -10.99 -11.91 -20.26
N SER A 89 -9.71 -11.75 -20.63
CA SER A 89 -8.99 -12.77 -21.40
C SER A 89 -8.66 -14.03 -20.58
N HIS A 90 -8.57 -13.93 -19.26
CA HIS A 90 -8.15 -15.04 -18.39
C HIS A 90 -9.29 -15.82 -17.74
N VAL A 91 -10.55 -15.34 -17.82
CA VAL A 91 -11.70 -16.05 -17.22
C VAL A 91 -11.86 -17.45 -17.81
N SER A 92 -11.66 -17.62 -19.12
CA SER A 92 -11.77 -18.92 -19.81
C SER A 92 -10.57 -19.83 -19.57
N GLU A 93 -9.41 -19.27 -19.23
CA GLU A 93 -8.16 -20.01 -19.02
C GLU A 93 -7.94 -20.41 -17.55
N PHE A 94 -8.88 -20.04 -16.67
CA PHE A 94 -8.71 -20.26 -15.24
C PHE A 94 -8.82 -21.75 -14.90
N ASP A 95 -7.72 -22.33 -14.44
CA ASP A 95 -7.60 -23.75 -14.13
C ASP A 95 -7.69 -23.99 -12.61
N GLY A 96 -8.81 -24.57 -12.17
CA GLY A 96 -9.05 -24.90 -10.77
C GLY A 96 -8.05 -25.91 -10.19
N SER A 97 -7.46 -26.77 -11.03
CA SER A 97 -6.45 -27.74 -10.56
C SER A 97 -5.15 -27.08 -10.09
N LYS A 98 -4.92 -25.81 -10.49
CA LYS A 98 -3.78 -25.01 -10.08
C LYS A 98 -4.04 -24.17 -8.82
N LEU A 99 -5.20 -24.36 -8.16
CA LEU A 99 -5.47 -23.77 -6.85
C LEU A 99 -4.68 -24.49 -5.76
N ASN A 100 -3.35 -24.57 -5.93
CA ASN A 100 -2.50 -25.08 -4.88
C ASN A 100 -2.57 -24.13 -3.68
N THR A 101 -2.72 -24.75 -2.52
CA THR A 101 -2.49 -24.11 -1.23
C THR A 101 -1.02 -23.77 -1.12
N TYR A 102 -0.68 -22.55 -0.67
CA TYR A 102 0.65 -22.19 -0.18
C TYR A 102 1.11 -23.27 0.79
N GLU A 103 1.85 -24.27 0.34
CA GLU A 103 2.35 -25.29 1.25
C GLU A 103 3.41 -24.64 2.13
N SER A 104 3.49 -25.13 3.38
CA SER A 104 4.52 -24.72 4.33
C SER A 104 5.86 -25.34 3.91
N ALA A 105 6.35 -24.93 2.73
CA ALA A 105 7.71 -25.24 2.33
C ALA A 105 8.64 -24.58 3.34
N ARG A 106 9.67 -25.30 3.79
CA ARG A 106 10.68 -24.79 4.74
C ARG A 106 11.22 -23.41 4.34
N GLY A 107 11.34 -23.14 3.04
CA GLY A 107 11.76 -21.84 2.50
C GLY A 107 10.80 -20.68 2.84
N ASN A 108 9.48 -20.91 2.82
CA ASN A 108 8.51 -19.86 3.16
C ASN A 108 8.58 -19.49 4.65
N VAL A 109 8.79 -20.47 5.53
CA VAL A 109 9.01 -20.22 6.96
C VAL A 109 10.32 -19.45 7.18
N LEU A 110 11.39 -19.78 6.44
CA LEU A 110 12.64 -19.02 6.51
C LEU A 110 12.44 -17.55 6.11
N ILE A 111 11.78 -17.29 4.98
CA ILE A 111 11.48 -15.93 4.53
C ILE A 111 10.62 -15.18 5.56
N LEU A 112 9.64 -15.85 6.16
CA LEU A 112 8.79 -15.29 7.21
C LEU A 112 9.62 -14.89 8.45
N LEU A 113 10.56 -15.74 8.87
CA LEU A 113 11.46 -15.45 9.99
C LEU A 113 12.47 -14.34 9.65
N SER A 114 12.98 -14.30 8.41
CA SER A 114 13.82 -13.19 7.92
C SER A 114 13.05 -11.87 7.90
N GLY A 115 11.77 -11.89 7.51
CA GLY A 115 10.87 -10.74 7.60
C GLY A 115 10.62 -10.27 9.03
N ALA A 116 10.44 -11.20 9.97
CA ALA A 116 10.31 -10.88 11.39
C ALA A 116 11.60 -10.24 11.93
N ALA A 117 12.76 -10.81 11.60
CA ALA A 117 14.05 -10.24 11.97
C ALA A 117 14.24 -8.84 11.36
N TYR A 118 13.88 -8.65 10.09
CA TYR A 118 13.89 -7.34 9.44
C TYR A 118 13.07 -6.31 10.24
N PHE A 119 11.83 -6.64 10.60
CA PHE A 119 10.93 -5.73 11.33
C PHE A 119 11.49 -5.34 12.70
N VAL A 120 12.06 -6.30 13.44
CA VAL A 120 12.72 -6.03 14.73
C VAL A 120 13.93 -5.13 14.55
N ILE A 121 14.86 -5.49 13.66
CA ILE A 121 16.10 -4.73 13.46
C ILE A 121 15.79 -3.33 12.93
N PHE A 122 14.84 -3.20 12.00
CA PHE A 122 14.40 -1.90 11.49
C PHE A 122 13.77 -1.05 12.58
N GLY A 123 12.86 -1.62 13.37
CA GLY A 123 12.20 -0.89 14.46
C GLY A 123 13.20 -0.42 15.54
N LEU A 124 14.12 -1.29 15.95
CA LEU A 124 15.18 -0.93 16.91
C LEU A 124 16.15 0.11 16.35
N ASN A 125 16.59 -0.04 15.10
CA ASN A 125 17.45 0.95 14.45
C ASN A 125 16.74 2.30 14.35
N GLN A 126 15.45 2.29 14.03
CA GLN A 126 14.64 3.49 13.95
C GLN A 126 14.46 4.16 15.33
N LEU A 127 14.20 3.40 16.40
CA LEU A 127 14.17 3.96 17.76
C LEU A 127 15.51 4.59 18.13
N TYR A 128 16.62 3.91 17.84
CA TYR A 128 17.98 4.39 18.12
C TYR A 128 18.33 5.67 17.35
N GLU A 129 18.11 5.71 16.04
CA GLU A 129 18.46 6.88 15.20
C GLU A 129 17.66 8.13 15.56
N TYR A 130 16.47 7.97 16.15
CA TYR A 130 15.62 9.07 16.59
C TYR A 130 15.75 9.37 18.09
N GLY A 131 16.74 8.78 18.77
CA GLY A 131 17.15 9.19 20.11
C GLY A 131 16.44 8.49 21.26
N ALA A 132 15.78 7.36 21.05
CA ALA A 132 15.20 6.59 22.15
C ALA A 132 16.30 6.09 23.10
N ARG A 133 16.18 6.43 24.40
CA ARG A 133 17.15 6.04 25.44
C ARG A 133 16.62 4.97 26.39
N ASP A 134 15.33 5.03 26.69
CA ASP A 134 14.65 4.15 27.64
C ASP A 134 13.16 3.97 27.29
N LEU A 135 12.52 2.98 27.90
CA LEU A 135 11.11 2.65 27.63
C LEU A 135 10.13 3.73 28.09
N GLY A 136 10.44 4.44 29.18
CA GLY A 136 9.59 5.51 29.71
C GLY A 136 9.51 6.69 28.73
N GLY A 137 10.67 7.12 28.22
CA GLY A 137 10.76 8.16 27.20
C GLY A 137 10.05 7.78 25.90
N VAL A 138 10.13 6.51 25.47
CA VAL A 138 9.38 6.03 24.29
C VAL A 138 7.88 6.15 24.51
N ILE A 139 7.37 5.69 25.67
CA ILE A 139 5.93 5.76 25.97
C ILE A 139 5.46 7.21 26.03
N GLN A 140 6.20 8.09 26.70
CA GLN A 140 5.85 9.52 26.79
C GLN A 140 5.79 10.17 25.41
N THR A 141 6.77 9.89 24.54
CA THR A 141 6.83 10.43 23.17
C THR A 141 5.64 9.98 22.31
N ILE A 142 5.17 8.74 22.48
CA ILE A 142 4.00 8.22 21.74
C ILE A 142 2.71 8.98 22.09
N PHE A 143 2.57 9.46 23.33
CA PHE A 143 1.41 10.26 23.76
C PHE A 143 1.50 11.74 23.33
N ASP A 144 2.71 12.20 22.99
CA ASP A 144 2.99 13.52 22.40
C ASP A 144 3.44 13.40 20.93
N ALA A 145 2.54 12.87 20.10
CA ALA A 145 2.83 12.61 18.69
C ALA A 145 3.14 13.89 17.87
N GLY A 146 2.73 15.06 18.33
CA GLY A 146 3.04 16.35 17.70
C GLY A 146 4.52 16.70 17.83
N SER A 147 5.03 16.71 19.06
CA SER A 147 6.45 16.92 19.36
C SER A 147 7.33 15.85 18.71
N ALA A 148 6.91 14.57 18.80
CA ALA A 148 7.60 13.46 18.15
C ALA A 148 7.76 13.67 16.63
N TYR A 149 6.70 14.15 15.98
CA TYR A 149 6.71 14.41 14.54
C TYR A 149 7.58 15.62 14.17
N LYS A 150 7.70 16.63 15.04
CA LYS A 150 8.62 17.76 14.86
C LYS A 150 10.07 17.35 15.02
N GLN A 151 10.41 16.63 16.09
CA GLN A 151 11.77 16.12 16.35
C GLN A 151 12.30 15.27 15.19
N LYS A 152 11.41 14.55 14.50
CA LYS A 152 11.74 13.83 13.26
C LYS A 152 12.38 14.73 12.20
N PHE A 153 11.86 15.94 12.00
CA PHE A 153 12.41 16.89 11.02
C PHE A 153 13.75 17.45 11.48
N ASP A 154 13.93 17.68 12.78
CA ASP A 154 15.23 18.10 13.33
C ASP A 154 16.30 17.04 13.05
N VAL A 155 15.97 15.77 13.26
CA VAL A 155 16.86 14.64 12.92
C VAL A 155 17.19 14.62 11.43
N TYR A 156 16.20 14.83 10.54
CA TYR A 156 16.45 14.91 9.10
C TYR A 156 17.33 16.09 8.71
N GLN A 157 17.11 17.26 9.30
CA GLN A 157 17.91 18.44 9.03
C GLN A 157 19.35 18.22 9.48
N ILE A 158 19.56 17.66 10.68
CA ILE A 158 20.90 17.31 11.19
C ILE A 158 21.56 16.30 10.26
N GLN A 159 20.86 15.24 9.84
CA GLN A 159 21.42 14.24 8.93
C GLN A 159 21.79 14.83 7.56
N ALA A 160 20.96 15.73 7.02
CA ALA A 160 21.24 16.42 5.77
C ALA A 160 22.47 17.34 5.89
N LEU A 161 22.58 18.10 6.97
CA LEU A 161 23.71 19.02 7.22
C LEU A 161 25.02 18.29 7.50
N THR A 162 24.97 17.17 8.23
CA THR A 162 26.16 16.39 8.61
C THR A 162 26.54 15.34 7.58
N GLY A 163 25.68 15.07 6.60
CA GLY A 163 25.84 13.93 5.68
C GLY A 163 25.79 12.57 6.38
N ARG A 164 25.35 12.49 7.64
CA ARG A 164 25.33 11.24 8.43
C ARG A 164 24.36 10.24 7.80
N VAL A 165 24.84 9.03 7.57
CA VAL A 165 24.04 7.92 7.04
C VAL A 165 24.09 6.72 7.99
N SER A 166 22.92 6.16 8.31
CA SER A 166 22.81 4.90 9.05
C SER A 166 23.16 3.71 8.14
N LEU A 167 24.32 3.08 8.35
CA LEU A 167 24.74 1.90 7.57
C LEU A 167 23.72 0.76 7.70
N VAL A 168 23.27 0.49 8.93
CA VAL A 168 22.21 -0.48 9.21
C VAL A 168 20.94 -0.11 8.45
N GLY A 169 20.55 1.17 8.47
CA GLY A 169 19.45 1.69 7.68
C GLY A 169 19.57 1.42 6.18
N GLN A 170 20.75 1.64 5.58
CA GLN A 170 20.97 1.38 4.14
C GLN A 170 20.87 -0.12 3.79
N VAL A 171 21.46 -0.99 4.60
CA VAL A 171 21.39 -2.45 4.39
C VAL A 171 19.94 -2.94 4.46
N LEU A 172 19.17 -2.44 5.43
CA LEU A 172 17.74 -2.76 5.54
C LEU A 172 16.96 -2.22 4.34
N VAL A 173 17.22 -0.98 3.92
CA VAL A 173 16.54 -0.39 2.75
C VAL A 173 16.75 -1.22 1.48
N ILE A 174 17.97 -1.70 1.21
CA ILE A 174 18.26 -2.59 0.08
C ILE A 174 17.58 -3.96 0.27
N SER A 175 17.50 -4.44 1.51
CA SER A 175 16.86 -5.73 1.87
C SER A 175 15.33 -5.64 2.01
N SER A 176 14.71 -4.56 1.54
CA SER A 176 13.28 -4.25 1.72
C SER A 176 12.32 -5.26 1.08
N LEU A 177 12.81 -6.20 0.26
CA LEU A 177 12.00 -7.34 -0.20
C LEU A 177 11.41 -8.13 0.99
N PHE A 178 12.16 -8.28 2.08
CA PHE A 178 11.66 -8.94 3.29
C PHE A 178 10.52 -8.16 3.93
N TYR A 179 10.58 -6.82 3.90
CA TYR A 179 9.51 -5.96 4.39
C TYR A 179 8.22 -6.15 3.58
N GLY A 180 8.31 -6.16 2.24
CA GLY A 180 7.15 -6.39 1.37
C GLY A 180 6.59 -7.82 1.43
N ALA A 181 7.42 -8.80 1.78
CA ALA A 181 7.02 -10.21 1.86
C ALA A 181 6.44 -10.60 3.22
N PHE A 182 6.90 -9.96 4.30
CA PHE A 182 6.66 -10.44 5.67
C PHE A 182 5.18 -10.57 6.01
N ILE A 183 4.44 -9.45 5.96
CA ILE A 183 3.05 -9.40 6.44
C ILE A 183 2.08 -10.21 5.57
N PRO A 184 2.10 -10.12 4.22
CA PRO A 184 1.19 -10.92 3.41
C PRO A 184 1.45 -12.42 3.61
N LEU A 185 2.72 -12.83 3.76
CA LEU A 185 3.09 -14.22 4.01
C LEU A 185 2.68 -14.68 5.42
N ALA A 186 2.83 -13.83 6.43
CA ALA A 186 2.39 -14.10 7.80
C ALA A 186 0.89 -14.40 7.83
N VAL A 187 0.08 -13.61 7.11
CA VAL A 187 -1.38 -13.84 6.99
C VAL A 187 -1.67 -15.17 6.31
N LEU A 188 -1.02 -15.47 5.18
CA LEU A 188 -1.24 -16.72 4.43
C LEU A 188 -0.84 -17.98 5.20
N LEU A 189 0.23 -17.90 6.01
CA LEU A 189 0.77 -19.03 6.76
C LEU A 189 0.28 -19.08 8.22
N TRP A 190 -0.55 -18.14 8.66
CA TRP A 190 -0.93 -18.00 10.08
C TRP A 190 -1.48 -19.31 10.68
N SER A 191 -2.35 -20.01 9.97
CA SER A 191 -2.92 -21.28 10.44
C SER A 191 -1.95 -22.46 10.40
N LYS A 192 -0.80 -22.33 9.71
CA LYS A 192 0.15 -23.42 9.42
C LYS A 192 1.42 -23.37 10.25
N VAL A 193 1.69 -22.25 10.94
CA VAL A 193 2.90 -22.07 11.75
C VAL A 193 2.65 -22.36 13.22
N SER A 194 3.70 -22.76 13.93
CA SER A 194 3.66 -23.04 15.37
C SER A 194 3.39 -21.77 16.20
N MET A 195 2.90 -21.96 17.43
CA MET A 195 2.63 -20.85 18.36
C MET A 195 3.87 -19.98 18.60
N LEU A 196 5.05 -20.59 18.70
CA LEU A 196 6.31 -19.85 18.87
C LEU A 196 6.60 -18.90 17.70
N ILE A 197 6.35 -19.33 16.46
CA ILE A 197 6.53 -18.48 15.28
C ILE A 197 5.50 -17.34 15.28
N LYS A 198 4.25 -17.61 15.67
CA LYS A 198 3.21 -16.57 15.82
C LYS A 198 3.63 -15.50 16.83
N LEU A 199 4.16 -15.91 17.99
CA LEU A 199 4.68 -14.98 19.00
C LEU A 199 5.81 -14.11 18.45
N LYS A 200 6.76 -14.68 17.68
CA LYS A 200 7.82 -13.92 17.02
C LYS A 200 7.27 -12.90 16.01
N ILE A 201 6.26 -13.28 15.23
CA ILE A 201 5.60 -12.37 14.28
C ILE A 201 4.93 -11.21 15.03
N ILE A 202 4.15 -11.51 16.07
CA ILE A 202 3.48 -10.49 16.89
C ILE A 202 4.50 -9.53 17.50
N PHE A 203 5.58 -10.07 18.08
CA PHE A 203 6.66 -9.27 18.64
C PHE A 203 7.33 -8.37 17.59
N ALA A 204 7.65 -8.91 16.40
CA ALA A 204 8.25 -8.14 15.32
C ALA A 204 7.34 -7.00 14.83
N VAL A 205 6.05 -7.28 14.64
CA VAL A 205 5.06 -6.26 14.28
C VAL A 205 4.97 -5.21 15.38
N PHE A 206 4.92 -5.61 16.65
CA PHE A 206 4.85 -4.69 17.78
C PHE A 206 6.04 -3.72 17.82
N VAL A 207 7.27 -4.23 17.75
CA VAL A 207 8.50 -3.39 17.74
C VAL A 207 8.48 -2.42 16.56
N PHE A 208 8.08 -2.89 15.38
CA PHE A 208 7.96 -2.04 14.19
C PHE A 208 6.87 -0.96 14.34
N GLN A 209 5.70 -1.26 14.92
CA GLN A 209 4.68 -0.23 15.14
C GLN A 209 5.10 0.79 16.19
N VAL A 210 5.73 0.35 17.28
CA VAL A 210 6.24 1.23 18.33
C VAL A 210 7.23 2.25 17.76
N SER A 211 8.11 1.84 16.83
CA SER A 211 9.08 2.77 16.22
C SER A 211 8.42 3.87 15.37
N PHE A 212 7.35 3.53 14.64
CA PHE A 212 6.59 4.52 13.86
C PHE A 212 5.80 5.48 14.75
N LEU A 213 5.15 4.96 15.79
CA LEU A 213 4.46 5.78 16.79
C LEU A 213 5.43 6.70 17.54
N TYR A 214 6.63 6.20 17.87
CA TYR A 214 7.68 6.99 18.52
C TYR A 214 8.15 8.17 17.67
N ILE A 215 8.18 8.03 16.34
CA ILE A 215 8.53 9.13 15.42
C ILE A 215 7.30 10.00 15.10
N GLY A 216 6.16 9.72 15.73
CA GLY A 216 4.92 10.44 15.52
C GLY A 216 4.35 10.23 14.13
N THR A 217 4.54 9.08 13.46
CA THR A 217 3.95 8.80 12.14
C THR A 217 3.12 7.51 12.14
N MET A 218 2.03 7.50 11.38
CA MET A 218 1.14 6.33 11.25
C MET A 218 1.39 5.54 9.96
N LYS A 219 2.44 5.87 9.22
CA LYS A 219 2.71 5.22 7.94
C LYS A 219 2.95 3.71 8.09
N GLY A 220 3.76 3.30 9.06
CA GLY A 220 4.08 1.89 9.29
C GLY A 220 2.84 1.05 9.60
N ILE A 221 1.88 1.62 10.31
CA ILE A 221 0.57 1.02 10.58
C ILE A 221 -0.20 0.86 9.27
N GLY A 222 -0.28 1.91 8.46
CA GLY A 222 -0.93 1.90 7.15
C GLY A 222 -0.36 0.85 6.20
N ASP A 223 0.97 0.78 6.07
CA ASP A 223 1.62 -0.21 5.21
C ASP A 223 1.36 -1.65 5.70
N THR A 224 1.49 -1.87 7.02
CA THR A 224 1.24 -3.19 7.63
C THR A 224 -0.21 -3.62 7.40
N PHE A 225 -1.16 -2.70 7.56
CA PHE A 225 -2.57 -2.96 7.26
C PHE A 225 -2.77 -3.31 5.78
N LEU A 226 -2.24 -2.52 4.85
CA LEU A 226 -2.40 -2.77 3.41
C LEU A 226 -1.78 -4.10 2.97
N PHE A 227 -0.61 -4.46 3.50
CA PHE A 227 -0.02 -5.77 3.26
C PHE A 227 -0.84 -6.92 3.87
N ALA A 228 -1.42 -6.73 5.06
CA ALA A 228 -2.31 -7.72 5.65
C ALA A 228 -3.58 -7.90 4.81
N VAL A 229 -4.14 -6.79 4.28
CA VAL A 229 -5.26 -6.82 3.33
C VAL A 229 -4.86 -7.57 2.05
N ALA A 230 -3.64 -7.39 1.53
CA ALA A 230 -3.16 -8.14 0.37
C ALA A 230 -3.15 -9.66 0.62
N GLY A 231 -2.57 -10.10 1.74
CA GLY A 231 -2.56 -11.53 2.13
C GLY A 231 -3.98 -12.07 2.37
N GLY A 232 -4.81 -11.31 3.07
CA GLY A 232 -6.21 -11.66 3.35
C GLY A 232 -7.07 -11.73 2.08
N ALA A 233 -6.88 -10.81 1.14
CA ALA A 233 -7.55 -10.82 -0.15
C ALA A 233 -7.22 -12.08 -0.93
N ILE A 234 -5.96 -12.52 -0.95
CA ILE A 234 -5.54 -13.78 -1.58
C ILE A 234 -6.26 -14.97 -0.91
N LEU A 235 -6.28 -15.05 0.42
CA LEU A 235 -6.98 -16.12 1.15
C LEU A 235 -8.47 -16.18 0.81
N VAL A 236 -9.15 -15.02 0.82
CA VAL A 236 -10.58 -14.92 0.49
C VAL A 236 -10.83 -15.28 -0.98
N GLY A 237 -9.97 -14.81 -1.88
CA GLY A 237 -10.03 -15.12 -3.31
C GLY A 237 -9.90 -16.61 -3.57
N LYS A 238 -8.86 -17.26 -3.03
CA LYS A 238 -8.66 -18.71 -3.13
C LYS A 238 -9.81 -19.49 -2.49
N SER A 239 -10.26 -19.11 -1.30
CA SER A 239 -11.40 -19.79 -0.64
C SER A 239 -12.68 -19.72 -1.48
N ARG A 240 -12.97 -18.56 -2.09
CA ARG A 240 -14.14 -18.40 -2.97
C ARG A 240 -14.01 -19.16 -4.29
N LEU A 241 -12.78 -19.33 -4.78
CA LEU A 241 -12.51 -20.16 -5.96
C LEU A 241 -12.71 -21.64 -5.61
N ASN A 242 -12.20 -22.12 -4.48
CA ASN A 242 -12.45 -23.50 -4.02
C ASN A 242 -13.95 -23.77 -3.87
N VAL A 243 -14.74 -22.83 -3.35
CA VAL A 243 -16.22 -22.95 -3.34
C VAL A 243 -16.79 -23.06 -4.77
N ALA A 244 -16.26 -22.27 -5.71
CA ALA A 244 -16.72 -22.26 -7.10
C ALA A 244 -16.40 -23.56 -7.86
N PHE A 245 -15.33 -24.27 -7.47
CA PHE A 245 -14.90 -25.51 -8.10
C PHE A 245 -15.39 -26.76 -7.37
N ASP A 246 -15.34 -26.78 -6.04
CA ASP A 246 -15.59 -27.97 -5.21
C ASP A 246 -16.93 -27.94 -4.46
N GLY A 247 -17.65 -26.81 -4.47
CA GLY A 247 -18.93 -26.65 -3.76
C GLY A 247 -18.84 -26.61 -2.23
N VAL A 248 -17.64 -26.74 -1.66
CA VAL A 248 -17.42 -26.74 -0.21
C VAL A 248 -17.55 -25.34 0.36
N ARG A 249 -18.61 -25.09 1.15
CA ARG A 249 -18.81 -23.80 1.81
C ARG A 249 -17.88 -23.67 3.03
N PRO A 250 -17.14 -22.56 3.19
CA PRO A 250 -16.37 -22.32 4.39
C PRO A 250 -17.30 -22.15 5.61
N GLY A 251 -16.87 -22.67 6.76
CA GLY A 251 -17.58 -22.51 8.04
C GLY A 251 -17.70 -21.04 8.43
N ASN A 252 -18.91 -20.60 8.82
CA ASN A 252 -19.29 -19.19 8.87
C ASN A 252 -19.29 -18.57 10.29
N SER A 253 -18.68 -19.22 11.30
CA SER A 253 -19.00 -18.93 12.71
C SER A 253 -18.14 -17.85 13.41
N SER A 254 -16.92 -17.55 12.98
CA SER A 254 -16.05 -16.56 13.69
C SER A 254 -16.09 -15.14 13.13
N MET A 255 -16.75 -14.92 11.99
CA MET A 255 -16.62 -13.67 11.24
C MET A 255 -17.37 -12.48 11.86
N ARG A 256 -18.34 -12.73 12.77
CA ARG A 256 -19.07 -11.64 13.47
C ARG A 256 -18.16 -10.86 14.41
N TYR A 257 -17.37 -11.55 15.23
CA TYR A 257 -16.50 -10.93 16.22
C TYR A 257 -15.33 -10.22 15.56
N LEU A 258 -14.80 -10.79 14.48
CA LEU A 258 -13.77 -10.14 13.68
C LEU A 258 -14.26 -8.83 13.05
N LYS A 259 -15.48 -8.80 12.49
CA LYS A 259 -16.07 -7.57 11.96
C LYS A 259 -16.24 -6.51 13.04
N LEU A 260 -16.78 -6.89 14.21
CA LEU A 260 -16.94 -5.97 15.33
C LEU A 260 -15.58 -5.42 15.81
N PHE A 261 -14.58 -6.28 15.95
CA PHE A 261 -13.22 -5.88 16.29
C PHE A 261 -12.64 -4.89 15.27
N ILE A 262 -12.78 -5.15 13.96
CA ILE A 262 -12.32 -4.25 12.91
C ILE A 262 -13.00 -2.87 13.02
N VAL A 263 -14.30 -2.83 13.29
CA VAL A 263 -15.05 -1.57 13.44
C VAL A 263 -14.56 -0.79 14.67
N ILE A 264 -14.44 -1.43 15.82
CA ILE A 264 -13.96 -0.80 17.06
C ILE A 264 -12.53 -0.31 16.87
N PHE A 265 -11.66 -1.12 16.26
CA PHE A 265 -10.27 -0.77 16.00
C PHE A 265 -10.15 0.40 15.02
N ALA A 266 -10.95 0.42 13.95
CA ALA A 266 -11.00 1.54 13.01
C ALA A 266 -11.47 2.83 13.68
N LEU A 267 -12.47 2.75 14.57
CA LEU A 267 -12.94 3.90 15.34
C LEU A 267 -11.87 4.42 16.32
N ALA A 268 -11.16 3.52 17.01
CA ALA A 268 -10.07 3.89 17.90
C ALA A 268 -8.91 4.57 17.14
N ILE A 269 -8.53 4.04 15.98
CA ILE A 269 -7.54 4.68 15.09
C ILE A 269 -8.05 6.04 14.64
N PHE A 270 -9.32 6.16 14.23
CA PHE A 270 -9.89 7.43 13.79
C PHE A 270 -9.82 8.49 14.89
N ILE A 271 -10.23 8.17 16.11
CA ILE A 271 -10.12 9.08 17.27
C ILE A 271 -8.67 9.49 17.52
N TYR A 272 -7.75 8.52 17.50
CA TYR A 272 -6.32 8.81 17.65
C TYR A 272 -5.78 9.71 16.54
N MET A 273 -6.21 9.50 15.29
CA MET A 273 -5.84 10.36 14.17
C MET A 273 -6.35 11.79 14.36
N VAL A 274 -7.58 11.98 14.83
CA VAL A 274 -8.15 13.30 15.12
C VAL A 274 -7.29 14.03 16.15
N ASP A 275 -7.01 13.40 17.30
CA ASP A 275 -6.14 13.97 18.35
C ASP A 275 -4.74 14.30 17.83
N ASN A 276 -4.13 13.39 17.07
CA ASN A 276 -2.79 13.58 16.52
C ASN A 276 -2.73 14.77 15.54
N GLN A 277 -3.74 14.94 14.68
CA GLN A 277 -3.77 16.07 13.75
C GLN A 277 -3.97 17.41 14.46
N ILE A 278 -4.79 17.45 15.52
CA ILE A 278 -4.95 18.65 16.36
C ILE A 278 -3.61 19.04 16.99
N LYS A 279 -2.94 18.09 17.66
CA LYS A 279 -1.63 18.32 18.30
C LYS A 279 -0.56 18.80 17.31
N ARG A 280 -0.54 18.24 16.11
CA ARG A 280 0.38 18.70 15.05
C ARG A 280 0.06 20.10 14.57
N ALA A 281 -1.22 20.44 14.40
CA ALA A 281 -1.58 21.79 13.97
C ALA A 281 -1.09 22.84 14.98
N VAL A 282 -1.25 22.57 16.27
CA VAL A 282 -0.72 23.40 17.36
C VAL A 282 0.80 23.50 17.29
N GLU A 283 1.50 22.36 17.20
CA GLU A 283 2.97 22.32 17.25
C GLU A 283 3.64 23.04 16.05
N PHE A 284 3.01 22.97 14.87
CA PHE A 284 3.52 23.61 13.66
C PHE A 284 2.95 25.02 13.43
N GLY A 285 2.11 25.52 14.34
CA GLY A 285 1.43 26.82 14.18
C GLY A 285 0.61 26.89 12.88
N ILE A 286 0.09 25.75 12.41
CA ILE A 286 -0.64 25.68 11.14
C ILE A 286 -1.96 26.41 11.34
N VAL A 287 -2.14 27.51 10.62
CA VAL A 287 -3.43 28.20 10.54
C VAL A 287 -4.46 27.19 10.04
N TYR A 288 -5.55 27.05 10.80
CA TYR A 288 -6.64 26.08 10.63
C TYR A 288 -7.20 25.94 9.19
N SER A 289 -6.90 26.85 8.27
CA SER A 289 -7.41 26.89 6.90
C SER A 289 -6.59 26.15 5.83
N ARG A 290 -5.27 25.93 6.00
CA ARG A 290 -4.44 25.50 4.85
C ARG A 290 -4.65 24.04 4.40
N ILE A 291 -4.89 23.11 5.33
CA ILE A 291 -5.01 21.67 5.00
C ILE A 291 -6.44 21.26 4.71
N VAL A 292 -7.41 21.95 5.32
CA VAL A 292 -8.81 21.53 5.35
C VAL A 292 -9.77 22.58 4.78
N GLY A 293 -9.27 23.77 4.43
CA GLY A 293 -10.07 24.93 4.08
C GLY A 293 -10.72 25.60 5.31
N ASP A 294 -11.59 26.57 5.09
CA ASP A 294 -12.33 27.22 6.17
C ASP A 294 -13.41 26.29 6.76
N VAL A 295 -13.18 25.81 7.98
CA VAL A 295 -14.14 24.95 8.71
C VAL A 295 -15.14 25.72 9.56
N SER A 296 -15.03 27.05 9.66
CA SER A 296 -15.84 27.88 10.57
C SER A 296 -17.34 27.84 10.26
N ARG A 297 -17.70 27.59 8.99
CA ARG A 297 -19.10 27.55 8.52
C ARG A 297 -19.64 26.14 8.35
N THR A 298 -18.95 25.14 8.90
CA THR A 298 -19.35 23.73 8.75
C THR A 298 -20.34 23.29 9.83
N PHE A 299 -21.22 22.36 9.50
CA PHE A 299 -22.17 21.76 10.45
C PHE A 299 -21.49 21.18 11.69
N VAL A 300 -20.32 20.55 11.52
CA VAL A 300 -19.53 19.98 12.61
C VAL A 300 -19.03 21.08 13.55
N ASN A 301 -18.59 22.22 13.03
CA ASN A 301 -18.17 23.36 13.84
C ASN A 301 -19.32 23.92 14.68
N TYR A 302 -20.52 24.06 14.09
CA TYR A 302 -21.69 24.53 14.82
C TYR A 302 -22.09 23.62 15.98
N LEU A 303 -21.89 22.30 15.86
CA LEU A 303 -22.27 21.33 16.89
C LEU A 303 -21.19 21.07 17.94
N PHE A 304 -19.93 20.99 17.53
CA PHE A 304 -18.84 20.46 18.36
C PHE A 304 -17.68 21.46 18.59
N GLY A 305 -17.74 22.65 17.98
CA GLY A 305 -16.67 23.66 18.08
C GLY A 305 -15.53 23.46 17.07
N SER A 306 -14.64 24.45 16.98
CA SER A 306 -13.64 24.56 15.91
C SER A 306 -12.56 23.51 15.99
N ASP A 307 -12.10 23.13 17.18
CA ASP A 307 -11.01 22.16 17.32
C ASP A 307 -11.46 20.75 16.90
N ILE A 308 -12.65 20.34 17.32
CA ILE A 308 -13.23 19.04 16.94
C ILE A 308 -13.53 19.02 15.44
N ALA A 309 -14.13 20.10 14.90
CA ALA A 309 -14.37 20.23 13.48
C ALA A 309 -13.07 20.14 12.68
N PHE A 310 -12.06 20.92 13.05
CA PHE A 310 -10.75 20.90 12.41
C PHE A 310 -10.12 19.51 12.47
N GLY A 311 -10.14 18.83 13.62
CA GLY A 311 -9.60 17.49 13.76
C GLY A 311 -10.31 16.47 12.86
N ILE A 312 -11.64 16.47 12.83
CA ILE A 312 -12.44 15.60 11.95
C ILE A 312 -12.14 15.89 10.48
N TYR A 313 -12.22 17.17 10.07
CA TYR A 313 -11.93 17.56 8.69
C TYR A 313 -10.47 17.28 8.31
N SER A 314 -9.52 17.35 9.25
CA SER A 314 -8.11 16.99 9.00
C SER A 314 -7.94 15.52 8.67
N VAL A 315 -8.67 14.63 9.38
CA VAL A 315 -8.64 13.19 9.07
C VAL A 315 -9.31 12.90 7.72
N LEU A 316 -10.45 13.55 7.43
CA LEU A 316 -11.13 13.42 6.13
C LEU A 316 -10.33 14.03 4.97
N ALA A 317 -9.63 15.14 5.22
CA ALA A 317 -8.76 15.80 4.27
C ALA A 317 -7.48 15.00 4.04
N TYR A 318 -7.01 14.22 5.01
CA TYR A 318 -5.71 13.53 4.92
C TYR A 318 -5.56 12.67 3.65
N PRO A 319 -6.53 11.84 3.24
CA PRO A 319 -6.46 11.11 1.97
C PRO A 319 -7.01 11.88 0.76
N THR A 320 -7.42 13.15 0.89
CA THR A 320 -8.15 13.87 -0.17
C THR A 320 -7.57 15.21 -0.57
N HIS A 321 -6.82 15.91 0.30
CA HIS A 321 -6.22 17.22 -0.03
C HIS A 321 -5.19 17.14 -1.16
N GLY A 322 -4.70 15.95 -1.50
CA GLY A 322 -3.82 15.77 -2.65
C GLY A 322 -4.45 16.20 -3.98
N TYR A 323 -5.78 16.11 -4.13
CA TYR A 323 -6.45 16.59 -5.35
C TYR A 323 -6.38 18.11 -5.52
N PHE A 324 -6.24 18.86 -4.42
CA PHE A 324 -5.94 20.30 -4.48
C PHE A 324 -4.51 20.54 -4.95
N GLY A 325 -3.52 19.81 -4.43
CA GLY A 325 -2.15 19.89 -4.95
C GLY A 325 -2.06 19.50 -6.44
N LEU A 326 -2.87 18.54 -6.88
CA LEU A 326 -3.02 18.20 -8.30
C LEU A 326 -3.60 19.35 -9.11
N SER A 327 -4.63 20.05 -8.63
CA SER A 327 -5.23 21.17 -9.37
C SER A 327 -4.22 22.30 -9.58
N ARG A 328 -3.40 22.62 -8.58
CA ARG A 328 -2.30 23.59 -8.70
C ARG A 328 -1.20 23.12 -9.66
N SER A 329 -0.92 21.82 -9.68
CA SER A 329 0.05 21.21 -10.59
C SER A 329 -0.41 21.20 -12.05
N LEU A 330 -1.71 21.00 -12.31
CA LEU A 330 -2.29 20.97 -13.67
C LEU A 330 -2.16 22.31 -14.40
N ALA A 331 -1.97 23.42 -13.67
CA ALA A 331 -1.76 24.75 -14.25
C ALA A 331 -0.31 25.02 -14.68
N GLN A 332 0.65 24.16 -14.29
CA GLN A 332 2.06 24.37 -14.59
C GLN A 332 2.40 23.81 -15.99
N PRO A 333 3.31 24.47 -16.75
CA PRO A 333 3.76 23.93 -18.03
C PRO A 333 4.68 22.72 -17.81
N PHE A 334 4.69 21.76 -18.72
CA PHE A 334 5.53 20.56 -18.59
C PHE A 334 7.03 20.90 -18.67
N GLU A 335 7.78 20.36 -17.74
CA GLU A 335 9.25 20.36 -17.71
C GLU A 335 9.69 18.98 -17.23
N PHE A 336 10.64 18.38 -17.94
CA PHE A 336 11.09 17.02 -17.64
C PHE A 336 12.01 17.02 -16.42
N ALA A 337 11.67 16.23 -15.39
CA ALA A 337 12.40 16.18 -14.13
C ALA A 337 13.48 15.08 -14.09
N TYR A 338 13.86 14.52 -15.24
CA TYR A 338 14.97 13.55 -15.37
C TYR A 338 14.86 12.31 -14.46
N GLY A 339 13.63 11.87 -14.18
CA GLY A 339 13.30 10.72 -13.33
C GLY A 339 13.03 11.06 -11.86
N ALA A 340 13.26 12.31 -11.44
CA ALA A 340 13.05 12.74 -10.06
C ALA A 340 11.57 12.74 -9.63
N GLY A 341 10.66 12.94 -10.57
CA GLY A 341 9.23 12.88 -10.31
C GLY A 341 8.73 11.45 -10.12
N LEU A 342 9.13 10.55 -11.00
CA LEU A 342 8.77 9.13 -10.99
C LEU A 342 9.29 8.46 -9.73
N SER A 343 10.54 8.77 -9.33
CA SER A 343 11.12 8.27 -8.09
C SER A 343 11.97 9.32 -7.37
N PRO A 344 11.35 10.06 -6.42
CA PRO A 344 12.08 10.89 -5.48
C PRO A 344 13.12 10.10 -4.66
N ALA A 345 12.90 8.80 -4.43
CA ALA A 345 13.88 7.95 -3.78
C ALA A 345 15.17 7.80 -4.61
N MET A 346 15.05 7.59 -5.93
CA MET A 346 16.18 7.52 -6.85
C MET A 346 16.92 8.86 -6.90
N GLU A 347 16.18 9.97 -7.01
CA GLU A 347 16.77 11.32 -6.98
C GLU A 347 17.51 11.58 -5.67
N SER A 348 16.97 11.13 -4.53
CA SER A 348 17.65 11.28 -3.25
C SER A 348 18.99 10.54 -3.21
N TYR A 349 19.14 9.43 -3.94
CA TYR A 349 20.42 8.72 -4.05
C TYR A 349 21.38 9.41 -5.01
N ARG A 350 20.86 9.85 -6.17
CA ARG A 350 21.65 10.62 -7.15
C ARG A 350 22.22 11.87 -6.50
N PHE A 351 21.38 12.69 -5.88
CA PHE A 351 21.80 13.92 -5.22
C PHE A 351 22.79 13.64 -4.07
N GLN A 352 22.49 12.66 -3.22
CA GLN A 352 23.34 12.33 -2.06
C GLN A 352 24.74 11.82 -2.44
N PHE A 353 24.87 10.99 -3.50
CA PHE A 353 26.12 10.31 -3.82
C PHE A 353 26.84 10.86 -5.05
N LEU A 354 26.12 11.50 -5.97
CA LEU A 354 26.67 12.05 -7.21
C LEU A 354 26.64 13.58 -7.25
N GLY A 355 25.94 14.25 -6.32
CA GLY A 355 25.86 15.71 -6.26
C GLY A 355 25.09 16.34 -7.42
N GLY A 356 25.43 17.59 -7.76
CA GLY A 356 24.79 18.38 -8.82
C GLY A 356 23.48 19.03 -8.41
N ASP A 357 22.77 19.61 -9.38
CA ASP A 357 21.51 20.33 -9.12
C ASP A 357 20.40 19.38 -8.65
N ASN A 358 19.58 19.84 -7.71
CA ASN A 358 18.45 19.07 -7.18
C ASN A 358 17.29 19.06 -8.19
N GLN A 359 17.11 17.94 -8.89
CA GLN A 359 16.10 17.80 -9.94
C GLN A 359 14.67 17.72 -9.37
N MET A 360 14.51 17.53 -8.06
CA MET A 360 13.19 17.64 -7.41
C MET A 360 12.53 18.99 -7.66
N LEU A 361 13.33 20.07 -7.82
CA LEU A 361 12.82 21.42 -8.06
C LEU A 361 12.14 21.57 -9.43
N LEU A 362 12.40 20.65 -10.37
CA LEU A 362 11.77 20.62 -11.69
C LEU A 362 10.42 19.91 -11.69
N THR A 363 10.09 19.18 -10.62
CA THR A 363 8.85 18.41 -10.54
C THR A 363 7.63 19.33 -10.43
N PHE A 364 6.50 18.88 -10.97
CA PHE A 364 5.24 19.60 -10.90
C PHE A 364 4.85 20.06 -9.49
N PRO A 365 4.95 19.21 -8.43
CA PRO A 365 4.62 19.64 -7.08
C PRO A 365 5.49 20.81 -6.58
N TYR A 366 6.81 20.75 -6.76
CA TYR A 366 7.71 21.83 -6.31
C TYR A 366 7.53 23.12 -7.12
N ARG A 367 7.24 23.01 -8.41
CA ARG A 367 6.94 24.19 -9.24
C ARG A 367 5.59 24.82 -8.89
N ALA A 368 4.59 23.99 -8.58
CA ALA A 368 3.32 24.45 -8.04
C ALA A 368 3.50 25.13 -6.66
N GLU A 369 4.38 24.61 -5.80
CA GLU A 369 4.73 25.26 -4.53
C GLU A 369 5.28 26.67 -4.76
N ILE A 370 6.22 26.84 -5.69
CA ILE A 370 6.79 28.16 -6.02
C ILE A 370 5.71 29.11 -6.56
N ALA A 371 4.79 28.61 -7.39
CA ALA A 371 3.76 29.43 -8.02
C ALA A 371 2.58 29.78 -7.09
N THR A 372 2.21 28.88 -6.17
CA THR A 372 0.95 28.99 -5.41
C THR A 372 1.12 28.92 -3.90
N GLY A 373 2.32 28.63 -3.42
CA GLY A 373 2.62 28.43 -1.99
C GLY A 373 2.08 27.13 -1.40
N TRP A 374 1.64 26.16 -2.22
CA TRP A 374 1.18 24.85 -1.74
C TRP A 374 2.39 23.93 -1.48
N PRO A 375 2.75 23.62 -0.22
CA PRO A 375 4.03 22.97 0.07
C PRO A 375 4.11 21.51 -0.41
N ALA A 376 4.99 21.22 -1.36
CA ALA A 376 5.13 19.93 -2.03
C ALA A 376 5.66 18.83 -1.10
N GLY A 377 6.50 19.20 -0.14
CA GLY A 377 7.10 18.28 0.84
C GLY A 377 6.26 18.03 2.09
N GLN A 378 5.28 18.90 2.37
CA GLN A 378 4.46 18.84 3.58
C GLN A 378 3.07 18.25 3.31
N PHE A 379 2.46 18.61 2.17
CA PHE A 379 1.13 18.17 1.78
C PHE A 379 1.18 17.26 0.55
N TRP A 380 0.11 16.49 0.38
CA TRP A 380 -0.04 15.63 -0.77
C TRP A 380 -0.32 16.42 -2.05
N SER A 381 0.00 15.81 -3.19
CA SER A 381 -0.32 16.35 -4.52
C SER A 381 -0.98 15.32 -5.45
N THR A 382 -1.55 14.23 -4.93
CA THR A 382 -1.78 12.95 -5.64
C THR A 382 -0.49 12.33 -6.18
N ALA A 383 -0.52 11.05 -6.56
CA ALA A 383 0.60 10.42 -7.27
C ALA A 383 0.77 10.97 -8.71
N PHE A 384 -0.25 11.61 -9.27
CA PHE A 384 -0.28 11.99 -10.68
C PHE A 384 0.73 13.06 -11.09
N PRO A 385 0.93 14.20 -10.39
CA PRO A 385 1.93 15.19 -10.79
C PRO A 385 3.37 14.66 -10.61
N TRP A 386 3.60 13.77 -9.66
CA TRP A 386 4.88 13.05 -9.54
C TRP A 386 5.17 12.23 -10.80
N LEU A 387 4.22 11.41 -11.24
CA LEU A 387 4.34 10.66 -12.49
C LEU A 387 4.48 11.60 -13.71
N ALA A 388 3.62 12.61 -13.80
CA ALA A 388 3.57 13.56 -14.91
C ALA A 388 4.87 14.36 -15.05
N SER A 389 5.63 14.56 -13.98
CA SER A 389 6.90 15.29 -14.04
C SER A 389 7.92 14.63 -14.98
N ASP A 390 7.76 13.33 -15.27
CA ASP A 390 8.65 12.59 -16.17
C ASP A 390 7.95 12.06 -17.44
N MET A 391 6.64 12.25 -17.59
CA MET A 391 5.90 11.77 -18.77
C MET A 391 4.83 12.74 -19.29
N SER A 392 4.72 13.95 -18.73
CA SER A 392 3.61 14.89 -18.87
C SER A 392 2.26 14.34 -18.38
N PHE A 393 1.29 15.23 -18.13
CA PHE A 393 -0.06 14.80 -17.75
C PHE A 393 -0.77 13.99 -18.85
N LEU A 394 -0.42 14.19 -20.12
CA LEU A 394 -1.03 13.48 -21.24
C LEU A 394 -0.78 11.96 -21.19
N LEU A 395 0.40 11.53 -20.72
CA LEU A 395 0.75 10.11 -20.66
C LEU A 395 0.34 9.44 -19.35
N VAL A 396 -0.11 10.18 -18.34
CA VAL A 396 -0.55 9.60 -17.06
C VAL A 396 -1.72 8.63 -17.24
N PRO A 397 -2.80 8.94 -17.99
CA PRO A 397 -3.85 7.94 -18.26
C PRO A 397 -3.33 6.67 -18.96
N VAL A 398 -2.37 6.80 -19.88
CA VAL A 398 -1.73 5.65 -20.54
C VAL A 398 -0.97 4.79 -19.53
N PHE A 399 -0.19 5.42 -18.64
CA PHE A 399 0.48 4.74 -17.54
C PHE A 399 -0.53 4.04 -16.62
N MET A 400 -1.64 4.69 -16.29
CA MET A 400 -2.69 4.11 -15.45
C MET A 400 -3.35 2.89 -16.11
N PHE A 401 -3.56 2.90 -17.42
CA PHE A 401 -4.00 1.70 -18.17
C PHE A 401 -3.00 0.55 -18.01
N LEU A 402 -1.69 0.80 -18.15
CA LEU A 402 -0.65 -0.21 -17.95
C LEU A 402 -0.62 -0.74 -16.51
N MET A 403 -0.82 0.14 -15.52
CA MET A 403 -0.92 -0.26 -14.12
C MET A 403 -2.15 -1.14 -13.86
N GLY A 404 -3.27 -0.88 -14.54
CA GLY A 404 -4.46 -1.74 -14.50
C GLY A 404 -4.16 -3.14 -15.01
N LEU A 405 -3.49 -3.25 -16.17
CA LEU A 405 -3.05 -4.53 -16.74
C LEU A 405 -2.11 -5.30 -15.77
N LEU A 406 -1.12 -4.60 -15.22
CA LEU A 406 -0.17 -5.18 -14.27
C LEU A 406 -0.89 -5.70 -13.02
N PHE A 407 -1.81 -4.91 -12.47
CA PHE A 407 -2.56 -5.27 -11.27
C PHE A 407 -3.40 -6.53 -11.49
N ALA A 408 -4.15 -6.61 -12.59
CA ALA A 408 -4.92 -7.80 -12.93
C ALA A 408 -4.02 -9.04 -13.08
N ARG A 409 -2.89 -8.91 -13.78
CA ARG A 409 -1.95 -10.03 -14.00
C ARG A 409 -1.32 -10.53 -12.71
N VAL A 410 -0.90 -9.62 -11.84
CA VAL A 410 -0.35 -9.95 -10.51
C VAL A 410 -1.42 -10.64 -9.66
N TRP A 411 -2.65 -10.11 -9.63
CA TRP A 411 -3.76 -10.70 -8.90
C TRP A 411 -4.08 -12.13 -9.35
N ILE A 412 -4.24 -12.35 -10.66
CA ILE A 412 -4.48 -13.68 -11.23
C ILE A 412 -3.33 -14.62 -10.88
N THR A 413 -2.09 -14.15 -10.95
CA THR A 413 -0.91 -14.93 -10.60
C THR A 413 -0.92 -15.36 -9.13
N CYS A 414 -1.30 -14.48 -8.20
CA CYS A 414 -1.42 -14.83 -6.77
C CYS A 414 -2.49 -15.90 -6.50
N LEU A 415 -3.56 -15.92 -7.30
CA LEU A 415 -4.65 -16.89 -7.14
C LEU A 415 -4.29 -18.25 -7.74
N GLN A 416 -3.61 -18.27 -8.90
CA GLN A 416 -3.28 -19.49 -9.64
C GLN A 416 -1.91 -20.09 -9.29
N ARG A 417 -1.01 -19.32 -8.69
CA ARG A 417 0.37 -19.73 -8.42
C ARG A 417 0.76 -19.31 -7.02
N ASP A 418 1.52 -20.16 -6.34
CA ASP A 418 2.18 -19.84 -5.08
C ASP A 418 3.44 -19.02 -5.34
N SER A 419 3.27 -17.85 -5.94
CA SER A 419 4.36 -16.94 -6.28
C SER A 419 4.53 -15.88 -5.20
N LEU A 420 5.58 -16.03 -4.40
CA LEU A 420 6.02 -15.02 -3.43
C LEU A 420 6.20 -13.65 -4.10
N LEU A 421 6.83 -13.62 -5.28
CA LEU A 421 7.08 -12.36 -6.01
C LEU A 421 5.77 -11.67 -6.42
N ALA A 422 4.78 -12.43 -6.90
CA ALA A 422 3.48 -11.86 -7.23
C ALA A 422 2.77 -11.33 -5.97
N MET A 423 2.87 -12.03 -4.84
CA MET A 423 2.30 -11.59 -3.57
C MET A 423 2.94 -10.28 -3.08
N VAL A 424 4.27 -10.17 -3.15
CA VAL A 424 4.98 -8.92 -2.81
C VAL A 424 4.58 -7.79 -3.76
N ALA A 425 4.53 -8.07 -5.06
CA ALA A 425 4.09 -7.11 -6.07
C ALA A 425 2.64 -6.65 -5.83
N LEU A 426 1.75 -7.56 -5.42
CA LEU A 426 0.37 -7.24 -5.09
C LEU A 426 0.32 -6.25 -3.93
N GLY A 427 1.10 -6.49 -2.87
CA GLY A 427 1.21 -5.57 -1.75
C GLY A 427 1.67 -4.17 -2.17
N GLN A 428 2.69 -4.07 -3.03
CA GLN A 428 3.15 -2.79 -3.58
C GLN A 428 2.08 -2.10 -4.42
N ILE A 429 1.35 -2.84 -5.27
CA ILE A 429 0.27 -2.27 -6.08
C ILE A 429 -0.88 -1.79 -5.18
N MET A 430 -1.20 -2.49 -4.10
CA MET A 430 -2.21 -2.04 -3.14
C MET A 430 -1.78 -0.77 -2.40
N ILE A 431 -0.49 -0.63 -2.05
CA ILE A 431 0.07 0.64 -1.54
C ILE A 431 -0.05 1.73 -2.59
N PHE A 432 0.36 1.46 -3.83
CA PHE A 432 0.25 2.43 -4.93
C PHE A 432 -1.19 2.94 -5.07
N VAL A 433 -2.17 2.03 -5.17
CA VAL A 433 -3.59 2.39 -5.28
C VAL A 433 -4.09 3.16 -4.07
N ALA A 434 -3.75 2.72 -2.85
CA ALA A 434 -4.17 3.40 -1.63
C ALA A 434 -3.61 4.82 -1.51
N TYR A 435 -2.42 5.07 -2.08
CA TYR A 435 -1.77 6.38 -2.04
C TYR A 435 -1.89 7.17 -3.36
N LEU A 436 -2.66 6.70 -4.35
CA LEU A 436 -2.96 7.49 -5.56
C LEU A 436 -3.53 8.88 -5.23
N PRO A 437 -4.48 9.04 -4.28
CA PRO A 437 -4.96 10.36 -3.86
C PRO A 437 -3.91 11.21 -3.10
N ALA A 438 -2.79 10.61 -2.72
CA ALA A 438 -1.77 11.21 -1.85
C ALA A 438 -0.45 11.51 -2.59
N ASN A 439 0.57 10.66 -2.55
CA ASN A 439 1.81 10.79 -3.33
C ASN A 439 2.18 9.39 -3.85
N ASN A 440 3.13 9.28 -4.78
CA ASN A 440 3.65 7.98 -5.21
C ASN A 440 4.50 7.30 -4.12
N GLN A 441 3.88 6.83 -3.03
CA GLN A 441 4.59 6.28 -1.87
C GLN A 441 5.44 5.04 -2.20
N VAL A 442 5.15 4.34 -3.29
CA VAL A 442 5.94 3.18 -3.72
C VAL A 442 7.32 3.60 -4.21
N LEU A 443 7.44 4.66 -5.02
CA LEU A 443 8.73 5.08 -5.58
C LEU A 443 9.32 6.33 -4.92
N MET A 444 8.54 7.02 -4.08
CA MET A 444 9.01 8.15 -3.28
C MET A 444 9.86 7.68 -2.08
N GLN A 445 9.60 6.48 -1.57
CA GLN A 445 10.33 5.92 -0.44
C GLN A 445 11.41 4.95 -0.88
N ARG A 446 12.59 5.03 -0.25
CA ARG A 446 13.72 4.16 -0.60
C ARG A 446 13.38 2.67 -0.45
N GLN A 447 12.62 2.29 0.58
CA GLN A 447 12.18 0.89 0.76
C GLN A 447 11.29 0.42 -0.39
N GLY A 448 10.27 1.20 -0.76
CA GLY A 448 9.37 0.84 -1.85
C GLY A 448 10.11 0.77 -3.19
N PHE A 449 11.00 1.72 -3.45
CA PHE A 449 11.87 1.74 -4.62
C PHE A 449 12.70 0.46 -4.74
N TRP A 450 13.41 0.06 -3.66
CA TRP A 450 14.24 -1.15 -3.68
C TRP A 450 13.43 -2.44 -3.80
N ILE A 451 12.19 -2.49 -3.31
CA ILE A 451 11.29 -3.62 -3.56
C ILE A 451 10.99 -3.71 -5.05
N VAL A 452 10.62 -2.60 -5.69
CA VAL A 452 10.33 -2.57 -7.14
C VAL A 452 11.55 -2.98 -7.95
N VAL A 453 12.73 -2.41 -7.66
CA VAL A 453 14.00 -2.76 -8.33
C VAL A 453 14.30 -4.25 -8.17
N THR A 454 14.15 -4.80 -6.96
CA THR A 454 14.41 -6.22 -6.68
C THR A 454 13.41 -7.11 -7.44
N LEU A 455 12.12 -6.77 -7.43
CA LEU A 455 11.09 -7.52 -8.16
C LEU A 455 11.36 -7.54 -9.67
N LEU A 456 11.69 -6.38 -10.25
CA LEU A 456 12.03 -6.29 -11.68
C LEU A 456 13.28 -7.10 -12.00
N SER A 457 14.33 -6.99 -11.18
CA SER A 457 15.58 -7.74 -11.35
C SER A 457 15.36 -9.25 -11.33
N LEU A 458 14.59 -9.74 -10.36
CA LEU A 458 14.25 -11.17 -10.25
C LEU A 458 13.36 -11.63 -11.41
N TRP A 459 12.44 -10.78 -11.88
CA TRP A 459 11.61 -11.07 -13.04
C TRP A 459 12.43 -11.22 -14.32
N PHE A 460 13.32 -10.26 -14.60
CA PHE A 460 14.24 -10.33 -15.75
C PHE A 460 15.16 -11.55 -15.67
N ALA A 461 15.76 -11.82 -14.51
CA ALA A 461 16.58 -13.02 -14.30
C ALA A 461 15.79 -14.32 -14.59
N GLY A 462 14.51 -14.36 -14.20
CA GLY A 462 13.61 -15.47 -14.50
C GLY A 462 13.34 -15.67 -15.99
N LEU A 463 13.27 -14.59 -16.78
CA LEU A 463 13.12 -14.66 -18.23
C LEU A 463 14.35 -15.30 -18.90
N PHE A 464 15.56 -14.93 -18.47
CA PHE A 464 16.80 -15.52 -19.00
C PHE A 464 16.92 -17.01 -18.72
N ARG A 465 16.54 -17.47 -17.52
CA ARG A 465 16.55 -18.90 -17.18
C ARG A 465 15.59 -19.72 -18.05
N ARG A 466 14.41 -19.18 -18.37
CA ARG A 466 13.44 -19.86 -19.24
C ARG A 466 13.88 -19.96 -20.70
N LYS A 467 14.60 -18.96 -21.21
CA LYS A 467 15.18 -19.01 -22.57
C LYS A 467 16.26 -20.09 -22.67
N ARG A 468 17.16 -20.19 -21.68
CA ARG A 468 18.19 -21.25 -21.63
C ARG A 468 17.65 -22.66 -21.44
N ALA A 469 16.48 -22.82 -20.83
CA ALA A 469 15.85 -24.14 -20.70
C ALA A 469 15.09 -24.59 -21.97
N ARG A 470 14.94 -23.70 -22.96
CA ARG A 470 14.26 -23.97 -24.24
C ARG A 470 15.22 -24.01 -25.44
N ALA A 471 16.45 -23.52 -25.27
CA ALA A 471 17.55 -23.65 -26.22
C ALA A 471 18.41 -24.83 -25.78
#